data_AF-A0A849H857-F1
#
_entry.id   AF-A0A849H857-F1
#
_cell.length_a   1.000
_cell.length_b   1.000
_cell.length_c   1.000
_cell.angle_alpha   90.00
_cell.angle_beta   90.00
_cell.angle_gamma   90.00
#
_symmetry.space_group_name_H-M   'P 1'
#
loop_
_entity.id
_entity.type
_entity.pdbx_description
1 polymer ?
#
loop_
_entity_poly.entity_id
_entity_poly.type
_entity_poly.pdbx_seq_one_letter_code
_entity_poly.pdbx_strand_id
1 'polypeptide(L)'
;SLGNVYAINTLGGVFGSALAGFVLIPVLGVQRGILLVAAINGMVGVALLLAEPAIKFSTRMATVVAASLVFMAAGAPHLPSGRMTLSSYYERREIDQILSYEEGVGATVKVYRDNYGDRIISINGFPVAGEPPEYQDAQKALAHFPLLISQVPNPRVGIIGFGAGGTSWSVLQHDVEFVDCIELVPAVPRAAYLFPEVNHGVLDEPRYNLILNDGRNHVLVTDKEYDVISIDATSPKMAGNGSLYALDFYELLKERVSEDGIVVQWIPHHLISDVEVMMTAKSFMSAFPHATLWFSPLRQNAVLIGTQKELEIDYGRLEAAFQDQVIREELESVNVADPIGFLSGFLMGEDVLAAYVGDIPDNTDNNPVLEFTPAMAYFLADAYRLRNVFDFRDARESILPWLVNMGETEEEVAAVTEAIERRYEAVGYSINGDIALVLGERERAVEEYNQALTVDPLEKNWLTATSGSEAPRR
;
A
#
# COMPACT_ATOMS: atom_id res chain seq x y z
N SER A 1 9.31 -47.72 23.61
CA SER A 1 9.49 -48.18 22.22
C SER A 1 10.04 -47.03 21.39
N LEU A 2 10.61 -47.32 20.22
CA LEU A 2 11.01 -46.27 19.27
C LEU A 2 9.82 -45.36 18.92
N GLY A 3 8.62 -45.93 18.75
CA GLY A 3 7.38 -45.18 18.51
C GLY A 3 7.06 -44.12 19.57
N ASN A 4 7.30 -44.40 20.86
CA ASN A 4 7.05 -43.41 21.92
C ASN A 4 7.99 -42.19 21.81
N VAL A 5 9.25 -42.41 21.43
CA VAL A 5 10.22 -41.31 21.25
C VAL A 5 9.79 -40.43 20.07
N TYR A 6 9.39 -41.05 18.95
CA TYR A 6 8.84 -40.32 17.81
C TYR A 6 7.58 -39.54 18.17
N ALA A 7 6.65 -40.15 18.90
CA ALA A 7 5.42 -39.48 19.33
C ALA A 7 5.70 -38.25 20.19
N ILE A 8 6.61 -38.36 21.17
CA ILE A 8 7.02 -37.22 22.01
C ILE A 8 7.70 -36.13 21.17
N ASN A 9 8.55 -36.51 20.22
CA ASN A 9 9.19 -35.54 19.33
C ASN A 9 8.17 -34.79 18.46
N THR A 10 7.18 -35.48 17.90
CA THR A 10 6.10 -34.85 17.12
C THR A 10 5.27 -33.91 17.97
N LEU A 11 4.86 -34.33 19.17
CA LEU A 11 4.15 -33.47 20.11
C LEU A 11 4.99 -32.24 20.47
N GLY A 12 6.27 -32.43 20.79
CA GLY A 12 7.21 -31.35 21.07
C GLY A 12 7.38 -30.39 19.89
N GLY A 13 7.39 -30.89 18.65
CA GLY A 13 7.44 -30.07 17.44
C GLY A 13 6.20 -29.20 17.28
N VAL A 14 5.01 -29.76 17.49
CA VAL A 14 3.73 -29.02 17.42
C VAL A 14 3.64 -27.97 18.53
N PHE A 15 3.92 -28.33 19.78
CA PHE A 15 3.91 -27.38 20.88
C PHE A 15 5.02 -26.34 20.74
N GLY A 16 6.19 -26.74 20.26
CA GLY A 16 7.34 -25.87 20.05
C GLY A 16 7.10 -24.82 18.97
N SER A 17 6.48 -25.19 17.85
CA SER A 17 6.14 -24.24 16.78
C SER A 17 5.07 -23.24 17.24
N ALA A 18 4.04 -23.70 17.95
CA ALA A 18 3.01 -22.83 18.52
C ALA A 18 3.60 -21.87 19.58
N LEU A 19 4.42 -22.39 20.50
CA LEU A 19 5.09 -21.58 21.52
C LEU A 19 6.05 -20.55 20.88
N ALA A 20 6.77 -20.94 19.83
CA ALA A 20 7.66 -20.03 19.13
C ALA A 20 6.91 -18.89 18.45
N GLY A 21 5.91 -19.21 17.62
CA GLY A 21 5.16 -18.24 16.83
C GLY A 21 4.28 -17.30 17.65
N PHE A 22 3.56 -17.85 18.63
CA PHE A 22 2.53 -17.08 19.36
C PHE A 22 3.00 -16.53 20.72
N VAL A 23 4.16 -16.98 21.24
CA VAL A 23 4.65 -16.53 22.56
C VAL A 23 6.08 -16.01 22.50
N LEU A 24 7.05 -16.81 22.04
CA LEU A 24 8.46 -16.41 22.10
C LEU A 24 8.75 -15.22 21.19
N ILE A 25 8.25 -15.22 19.95
CA ILE A 25 8.48 -14.11 19.02
C ILE A 25 7.80 -12.83 19.52
N PRO A 26 6.51 -12.80 19.88
CA PRO A 26 5.88 -11.57 20.39
C PRO A 26 6.48 -11.04 21.70
N VAL A 27 6.94 -11.90 22.60
CA VAL A 27 7.43 -11.49 23.93
C VAL A 27 8.93 -11.17 23.94
N LEU A 28 9.73 -11.97 23.23
CA LEU A 28 11.21 -11.88 23.27
C LEU A 28 11.81 -11.35 21.96
N GLY A 29 11.07 -11.43 20.84
CA GLY A 29 11.60 -11.25 19.50
C GLY A 29 12.35 -12.49 19.00
N VAL A 30 12.60 -12.56 17.69
CA VAL A 30 13.23 -13.72 17.03
C VAL A 30 14.63 -13.97 17.59
N GLN A 31 15.46 -12.92 17.69
CA GLN A 31 16.86 -13.06 18.12
C GLN A 31 16.97 -13.61 19.55
N ARG A 32 16.27 -13.01 20.52
CA ARG A 32 16.34 -13.46 21.93
C ARG A 32 15.63 -14.80 22.11
N GLY A 33 14.56 -15.07 21.36
CA GLY A 33 13.89 -16.36 21.33
C GLY A 33 14.83 -17.49 20.89
N ILE A 34 15.58 -17.29 19.81
CA ILE A 34 16.60 -18.25 19.34
C ILE A 34 17.68 -18.45 20.40
N LEU A 35 18.19 -17.38 21.01
CA LEU A 35 19.21 -17.48 22.07
C LEU A 35 18.70 -18.23 23.30
N LEU A 36 17.45 -18.00 23.71
CA LEU A 36 16.82 -18.72 24.82
C LEU A 36 16.69 -20.22 24.51
N VAL A 37 16.18 -20.57 23.32
CA VAL A 37 16.05 -21.97 22.90
C VAL A 37 17.42 -22.64 22.80
N ALA A 38 18.42 -21.94 22.26
CA ALA A 38 19.80 -22.42 22.21
C ALA A 38 20.37 -22.65 23.62
N ALA A 39 20.15 -21.72 24.55
CA ALA A 39 20.57 -21.85 25.94
C ALA A 39 19.90 -23.03 26.64
N ILE A 40 18.59 -23.23 26.44
CA ILE A 40 17.85 -24.38 26.99
C ILE A 40 18.43 -25.69 26.45
N ASN A 41 18.65 -25.81 25.14
CA ASN A 41 19.26 -27.00 24.54
C ASN A 41 20.68 -27.24 25.07
N GLY A 42 21.48 -26.19 25.23
CA GLY A 42 22.80 -26.27 25.84
C GLY A 42 22.74 -26.80 27.28
N MET A 43 21.82 -26.28 28.11
CA MET A 43 21.62 -26.74 29.48
C MET A 43 21.16 -28.21 29.55
N VAL A 44 20.26 -28.63 28.66
CA VAL A 44 19.84 -30.04 28.56
C VAL A 44 21.03 -30.92 28.17
N GLY A 45 21.83 -30.52 27.19
CA GLY A 45 23.03 -31.24 26.79
C GLY A 45 24.05 -31.41 27.93
N VAL A 46 24.27 -30.33 28.71
CA VAL A 46 25.11 -30.39 29.92
C VAL A 46 24.52 -31.33 30.96
N ALA A 47 23.22 -31.25 31.23
CA ALA A 47 22.55 -32.11 32.20
C ALA A 47 22.64 -33.59 31.82
N LEU A 48 22.41 -33.94 30.55
CA LEU A 48 22.54 -35.30 30.04
C LEU A 48 23.98 -35.81 30.15
N LEU A 49 24.97 -34.99 29.79
CA LEU A 49 26.38 -35.34 29.92
C LEU A 49 26.77 -35.56 31.39
N LEU A 50 26.27 -34.73 32.30
CA LEU A 50 26.52 -34.86 33.74
C LEU A 50 25.81 -36.09 34.34
N ALA A 51 24.67 -36.49 33.78
CA ALA A 51 23.91 -37.65 34.22
C ALA A 51 24.49 -38.99 33.71
N GLU A 52 25.28 -39.00 32.64
CA GLU A 52 25.79 -40.21 31.98
C GLU A 52 26.81 -40.99 32.84
N PRO A 53 26.44 -42.12 33.49
CA PRO A 53 27.28 -42.82 34.44
C PRO A 53 28.55 -43.43 33.82
N ALA A 54 28.55 -43.76 32.52
CA ALA A 54 29.67 -44.42 31.86
C ALA A 54 30.91 -43.53 31.68
N ILE A 55 30.74 -42.21 31.70
CA ILE A 55 31.82 -41.23 31.50
C ILE A 55 32.38 -40.81 32.86
N LYS A 56 33.70 -40.69 33.04
CA LYS A 56 34.28 -40.19 34.30
C LYS A 56 33.92 -38.73 34.55
N PHE A 57 33.63 -38.33 35.79
CA PHE A 57 33.26 -36.94 36.14
C PHE A 57 34.28 -35.90 35.67
N SER A 58 35.58 -36.20 35.78
CA SER A 58 36.65 -35.31 35.28
C SER A 58 36.58 -35.10 33.77
N THR A 59 36.26 -36.15 33.00
CA THR A 59 36.03 -36.05 31.56
C THR A 59 34.78 -35.25 31.24
N ARG A 60 33.67 -35.46 31.97
CA ARG A 60 32.43 -34.67 31.80
C ARG A 60 32.72 -33.17 31.98
N MET A 61 33.38 -32.81 33.08
CA MET A 61 33.73 -31.42 33.37
C MET A 61 34.72 -30.84 32.35
N ALA A 62 35.72 -31.61 31.93
CA ALA A 62 36.66 -31.17 30.90
C ALA A 62 35.94 -30.89 29.56
N THR A 63 34.97 -31.72 29.17
CA THR A 63 34.15 -31.50 27.97
C THR A 63 33.28 -30.25 28.08
N VAL A 64 32.59 -30.04 29.22
CA VAL A 64 31.79 -28.82 29.44
C VAL A 64 32.65 -27.56 29.38
N VAL A 65 33.81 -27.58 30.05
CA VAL A 65 34.76 -26.46 30.04
C VAL A 65 35.29 -26.22 28.63
N ALA A 66 35.72 -27.27 27.92
CA ALA A 66 36.21 -27.16 26.55
C ALA A 66 35.14 -26.60 25.61
N ALA A 67 33.90 -27.09 25.68
CA ALA A 67 32.79 -26.59 24.88
C ALA A 67 32.47 -25.12 25.19
N SER A 68 32.51 -24.73 26.47
CA SER A 68 32.31 -23.34 26.90
C SER A 68 33.43 -22.42 26.42
N LEU A 69 34.68 -22.87 26.47
CA LEU A 69 35.83 -22.13 25.94
C LEU A 69 35.75 -21.98 24.42
N VAL A 70 35.34 -23.03 23.69
CA VAL A 70 35.11 -22.95 22.24
C VAL A 70 33.98 -21.97 21.92
N PHE A 71 32.87 -22.03 22.66
CA PHE A 71 31.78 -21.07 22.50
C PHE A 71 32.25 -19.64 22.77
N MET A 72 33.01 -19.38 23.84
CA MET A 72 33.54 -18.05 24.14
C MET A 72 34.56 -17.56 23.09
N ALA A 73 35.42 -18.43 22.60
CA ALA A 73 36.49 -18.06 21.66
C ALA A 73 36.00 -17.92 20.21
N ALA A 74 35.03 -18.73 19.79
CA ALA A 74 34.60 -18.83 18.39
C ALA A 74 33.10 -18.57 18.17
N GLY A 75 32.24 -18.71 19.18
CA GLY A 75 30.80 -18.47 19.06
C GLY A 75 30.39 -17.04 19.46
N ALA A 76 30.78 -16.62 20.65
CA ALA A 76 30.42 -15.33 21.24
C ALA A 76 30.82 -14.12 20.38
N PRO A 77 31.99 -14.09 19.71
CA PRO A 77 32.34 -12.97 18.83
C PRO A 77 31.43 -12.80 17.61
N HIS A 78 30.71 -13.87 17.21
CA HIS A 78 29.78 -13.84 16.08
C HIS A 78 28.33 -13.61 16.52
N LEU A 79 28.07 -13.48 17.83
CA LEU A 79 26.75 -13.06 18.30
C LEU A 79 26.54 -11.60 17.92
N PRO A 80 25.43 -11.27 17.21
CA PRO A 80 25.15 -9.90 16.83
C PRO A 80 25.03 -9.04 18.10
N SER A 81 25.89 -8.02 18.20
CA SER A 81 25.90 -7.06 19.32
C SER A 81 24.70 -6.12 19.27
N GLY A 82 24.11 -5.92 18.08
CA GLY A 82 22.88 -5.16 17.85
C GLY A 82 21.65 -6.05 17.69
N ARG A 83 20.48 -5.41 17.67
CA ARG A 83 19.21 -6.07 17.32
C ARG A 83 19.24 -6.44 15.84
N MET A 84 19.02 -7.71 15.52
CA MET A 84 18.80 -8.15 14.15
C MET A 84 17.45 -7.60 13.68
N THR A 85 17.46 -6.76 12.67
CA THR A 85 16.25 -6.24 12.07
C THR A 85 16.02 -6.85 10.71
N LEU A 86 14.80 -7.29 10.46
CA LEU A 86 14.35 -7.67 9.14
C LEU A 86 14.39 -6.43 8.24
N SER A 87 15.27 -6.46 7.25
CA SER A 87 15.37 -5.42 6.24
C SER A 87 15.52 -6.02 4.84
N SER A 88 14.73 -5.52 3.89
CA SER A 88 14.91 -5.83 2.47
C SER A 88 16.22 -5.24 1.93
N TYR A 89 16.58 -5.59 0.70
CA TYR A 89 17.77 -5.07 0.04
C TYR A 89 17.72 -3.53 -0.10
N TYR A 90 16.56 -2.98 -0.46
CA TYR A 90 16.34 -1.53 -0.60
C TYR A 90 16.53 -0.80 0.72
N GLU A 91 15.84 -1.25 1.76
CA GLU A 91 15.94 -0.66 3.10
C GLU A 91 17.37 -0.64 3.64
N ARG A 92 18.19 -1.66 3.34
CA ARG A 92 19.60 -1.67 3.79
C ARG A 92 20.45 -0.55 3.20
N ARG A 93 20.04 0.03 2.06
CA ARG A 93 20.76 1.13 1.40
C ARG A 93 20.28 2.49 1.87
N GLU A 94 19.04 2.57 2.35
CA GLU A 94 18.35 3.82 2.63
C GLU A 94 18.20 4.12 4.13
N ILE A 95 18.22 3.11 5.01
CA ILE A 95 18.09 3.34 6.45
C ILE A 95 19.27 4.13 7.00
N ASP A 96 19.00 5.32 7.55
CA ASP A 96 19.90 6.06 8.43
C ASP A 96 19.71 5.62 9.89
N GLN A 97 18.46 5.62 10.37
CA GLN A 97 18.15 5.32 11.77
C GLN A 97 16.86 4.50 11.93
N ILE A 98 16.90 3.44 12.74
CA ILE A 98 15.69 2.71 13.14
C ILE A 98 15.07 3.41 14.36
N LEU A 99 13.83 3.89 14.23
CA LEU A 99 13.08 4.62 15.26
C LEU A 99 12.22 3.68 16.12
N SER A 100 11.62 2.67 15.49
CA SER A 100 10.84 1.63 16.16
C SER A 100 10.99 0.30 15.44
N TYR A 101 10.95 -0.80 16.19
CA TYR A 101 10.98 -2.15 15.64
C TYR A 101 10.23 -3.11 16.56
N GLU A 102 9.13 -3.65 16.08
CA GLU A 102 8.22 -4.52 16.80
C GLU A 102 8.00 -5.83 16.03
N GLU A 103 8.09 -6.96 16.72
CA GLU A 103 7.87 -8.28 16.15
C GLU A 103 6.58 -8.84 16.75
N GLY A 104 5.54 -9.00 15.93
CA GLY A 104 4.23 -9.45 16.36
C GLY A 104 3.81 -10.76 15.73
N VAL A 105 2.61 -11.23 16.11
CA VAL A 105 1.99 -12.45 15.56
C VAL A 105 1.65 -12.29 14.07
N GLY A 106 1.15 -11.12 13.68
CA GLY A 106 0.74 -10.84 12.29
C GLY A 106 1.90 -10.40 11.39
N ALA A 107 2.79 -9.55 11.90
CA ALA A 107 3.91 -9.03 11.12
C ALA A 107 5.03 -8.47 12.00
N THR A 108 6.18 -8.25 11.38
CA THR A 108 7.23 -7.36 11.90
C THR A 108 7.00 -5.95 11.38
N VAL A 109 6.85 -4.97 12.29
CA VAL A 109 6.68 -3.55 11.95
C VAL A 109 7.93 -2.80 12.33
N LYS A 110 8.46 -2.03 11.38
CA LYS A 110 9.64 -1.19 11.55
C LYS A 110 9.31 0.22 11.11
N VAL A 111 9.67 1.20 11.93
CA VAL A 111 9.72 2.60 11.52
C VAL A 111 11.18 3.03 11.49
N TYR A 112 11.61 3.60 10.37
CA TYR A 112 12.96 4.09 10.20
C TYR A 112 12.94 5.49 9.59
N ARG A 113 14.05 6.20 9.78
CA ARG A 113 14.41 7.40 9.07
C ARG A 113 15.33 7.02 7.93
N ASP A 114 15.00 7.44 6.72
CA ASP A 114 15.85 7.25 5.56
C ASP A 114 17.00 8.27 5.51
N ASN A 115 17.86 8.14 4.50
CA ASN A 115 18.98 9.02 4.19
C ASN A 115 18.56 10.42 3.72
N TYR A 116 17.28 10.66 3.45
CA TYR A 116 16.71 11.99 3.15
C TYR A 116 16.12 12.66 4.40
N GLY A 117 16.02 11.92 5.51
CA GLY A 117 15.50 12.41 6.78
C GLY A 117 14.02 12.10 7.01
N ASP A 118 13.38 11.40 6.06
CA ASP A 118 11.96 11.08 6.08
C ASP A 118 11.68 9.80 6.84
N ARG A 119 10.55 9.77 7.52
CA ARG A 119 10.07 8.62 8.27
C ARG A 119 9.26 7.71 7.36
N ILE A 120 9.56 6.43 7.43
CA ILE A 120 8.91 5.38 6.64
C ILE A 120 8.54 4.23 7.57
N ILE A 121 7.30 3.75 7.44
CA ILE A 121 6.83 2.51 8.07
C ILE A 121 6.98 1.36 7.08
N SER A 122 7.50 0.25 7.58
CA SER A 122 7.76 -0.96 6.85
C SER A 122 7.17 -2.16 7.56
N ILE A 123 6.53 -3.03 6.78
CA ILE A 123 5.89 -4.25 7.25
C ILE A 123 6.62 -5.42 6.59
N ASN A 124 7.15 -6.32 7.43
CA ASN A 124 7.93 -7.49 7.00
C ASN A 124 9.14 -7.13 6.10
N GLY A 125 9.72 -5.95 6.30
CA GLY A 125 10.86 -5.46 5.52
C GLY A 125 10.49 -4.79 4.20
N PHE A 126 9.21 -4.50 3.98
CA PHE A 126 8.74 -3.76 2.83
C PHE A 126 8.16 -2.40 3.25
N PRO A 127 8.71 -1.28 2.74
CA PRO A 127 8.14 0.05 2.93
C PRO A 127 6.70 0.15 2.42
N VAL A 128 5.75 0.55 3.26
CA VAL A 128 4.32 0.60 2.90
C VAL A 128 3.74 2.01 2.90
N ALA A 129 4.24 2.90 3.75
CA ALA A 129 3.77 4.27 3.87
C ALA A 129 4.83 5.15 4.55
N GLY A 130 4.68 6.47 4.48
CA GLY A 130 5.60 7.38 5.15
C GLY A 130 5.36 8.85 4.79
N GLU A 131 6.33 9.68 5.17
CA GLU A 131 6.38 11.10 4.83
C GLU A 131 6.68 11.40 3.35
N PRO A 132 7.44 10.57 2.59
CA PRO A 132 7.77 10.92 1.22
C PRO A 132 6.53 11.15 0.34
N PRO A 133 6.56 12.14 -0.57
CA PRO A 133 5.42 12.48 -1.43
C PRO A 133 4.86 11.30 -2.23
N GLU A 134 5.70 10.33 -2.58
CA GLU A 134 5.30 9.15 -3.36
C GLU A 134 4.34 8.22 -2.59
N TYR A 135 4.45 8.17 -1.25
CA TYR A 135 3.48 7.45 -0.41
C TYR A 135 2.21 8.26 -0.21
N GLN A 136 2.36 9.57 0.05
CA GLN A 136 1.24 10.49 0.25
C GLN A 136 0.34 10.59 -0.98
N ASP A 137 0.92 10.50 -2.19
CA ASP A 137 0.23 10.52 -3.47
C ASP A 137 -0.87 9.46 -3.57
N ALA A 138 -0.52 8.19 -3.31
CA ALA A 138 -1.50 7.10 -3.31
C ALA A 138 -2.54 7.30 -2.19
N GLN A 139 -2.10 7.68 -1.00
CA GLN A 139 -2.96 7.82 0.18
C GLN A 139 -4.01 8.91 0.00
N LYS A 140 -3.61 10.06 -0.58
CA LYS A 140 -4.51 11.17 -0.91
C LYS A 140 -5.43 10.80 -2.08
N ALA A 141 -4.96 10.09 -3.09
CA ALA A 141 -5.83 9.60 -4.18
C ALA A 141 -6.94 8.68 -3.64
N LEU A 142 -6.59 7.74 -2.75
CA LEU A 142 -7.51 6.81 -2.10
C LEU A 142 -8.56 7.48 -1.19
N ALA A 143 -8.34 8.74 -0.79
CA ALA A 143 -9.29 9.54 -0.02
C ALA A 143 -10.07 10.52 -0.90
N HIS A 144 -9.37 11.43 -1.57
CA HIS A 144 -9.98 12.56 -2.27
C HIS A 144 -10.74 12.13 -3.52
N PHE A 145 -10.26 11.13 -4.28
CA PHE A 145 -10.90 10.77 -5.54
C PHE A 145 -12.34 10.28 -5.34
N PRO A 146 -12.61 9.25 -4.51
CA PRO A 146 -13.97 8.80 -4.29
C PRO A 146 -14.82 9.88 -3.62
N LEU A 147 -14.28 10.68 -2.69
CA LEU A 147 -15.07 11.67 -1.95
C LEU A 147 -15.46 12.89 -2.80
N LEU A 148 -14.58 13.36 -3.69
CA LEU A 148 -14.87 14.51 -4.56
C LEU A 148 -15.94 14.17 -5.61
N ILE A 149 -15.99 12.93 -6.08
CA ILE A 149 -16.97 12.49 -7.09
C ILE A 149 -18.23 11.81 -6.49
N SER A 150 -18.21 11.44 -5.21
CA SER A 150 -19.32 10.73 -4.54
C SER A 150 -20.58 11.57 -4.47
N GLN A 151 -21.68 11.19 -5.10
CA GLN A 151 -22.95 11.92 -5.03
C GLN A 151 -23.64 11.93 -3.65
N VAL A 152 -23.13 11.16 -2.68
CA VAL A 152 -23.70 11.05 -1.34
C VAL A 152 -23.21 12.20 -0.44
N PRO A 153 -24.11 13.06 0.09
CA PRO A 153 -23.73 14.05 1.09
C PRO A 153 -23.42 13.38 2.43
N ASN A 154 -22.37 13.84 3.13
CA ASN A 154 -21.95 13.30 4.42
C ASN A 154 -21.72 11.77 4.42
N PRO A 155 -20.86 11.23 3.54
CA PRO A 155 -20.74 9.79 3.33
C PRO A 155 -20.16 9.06 4.56
N ARG A 156 -20.59 7.81 4.74
CA ARG A 156 -20.04 6.84 5.70
C ARG A 156 -18.83 6.15 5.07
N VAL A 157 -17.66 6.22 5.68
CA VAL A 157 -16.42 5.76 5.05
C VAL A 157 -15.84 4.55 5.76
N GLY A 158 -15.53 3.50 5.00
CA GLY A 158 -14.76 2.33 5.43
C GLY A 158 -13.39 2.32 4.77
N ILE A 159 -12.32 2.25 5.56
CA ILE A 159 -10.94 2.19 5.07
C ILE A 159 -10.35 0.85 5.47
N ILE A 160 -9.79 0.10 4.52
CA ILE A 160 -9.10 -1.17 4.78
C ILE A 160 -7.60 -0.93 4.69
N GLY A 161 -6.94 -0.94 5.86
CA GLY A 161 -5.53 -0.60 6.03
C GLY A 161 -5.34 0.80 6.63
N PHE A 162 -4.39 0.93 7.56
CA PHE A 162 -4.03 2.21 8.19
C PHE A 162 -2.74 2.81 7.61
N GLY A 163 -1.71 1.98 7.41
CA GLY A 163 -0.39 2.44 6.98
C GLY A 163 0.23 3.45 7.95
N ALA A 164 0.48 4.67 7.48
CA ALA A 164 0.92 5.80 8.31
C ALA A 164 -0.24 6.72 8.77
N GLY A 165 -1.47 6.43 8.34
CA GLY A 165 -2.70 7.20 8.63
C GLY A 165 -3.00 8.32 7.64
N GLY A 166 -2.31 8.39 6.49
CA GLY A 166 -2.48 9.44 5.48
C GLY A 166 -3.88 9.45 4.85
N THR A 167 -4.35 8.32 4.32
CA THR A 167 -5.72 8.22 3.78
C THR A 167 -6.77 8.52 4.84
N SER A 168 -6.56 8.04 6.06
CA SER A 168 -7.45 8.31 7.20
C SER A 168 -7.57 9.81 7.50
N TRP A 169 -6.46 10.53 7.53
CA TRP A 169 -6.45 11.98 7.74
C TRP A 169 -7.12 12.74 6.58
N SER A 170 -6.76 12.40 5.34
CA SER A 170 -7.32 13.05 4.15
C SER A 170 -8.83 12.83 4.02
N VAL A 171 -9.37 11.68 4.42
CA VAL A 171 -10.82 11.44 4.49
C VAL A 171 -11.50 12.39 5.49
N LEU A 172 -10.90 12.62 6.67
CA LEU A 172 -11.48 13.50 7.69
C LEU A 172 -11.50 14.99 7.34
N GLN A 173 -10.78 15.38 6.27
CA GLN A 173 -10.84 16.74 5.73
C GLN A 173 -12.14 16.99 4.95
N HIS A 174 -12.90 15.94 4.65
CA HIS A 174 -14.23 16.05 4.08
C HIS A 174 -15.30 16.01 5.16
N ASP A 175 -16.48 16.54 4.82
CA ASP A 175 -17.66 16.39 5.66
C ASP A 175 -18.18 14.95 5.53
N VAL A 176 -17.70 14.05 6.39
CA VAL A 176 -18.07 12.63 6.48
C VAL A 176 -18.85 12.35 7.76
N GLU A 177 -19.77 11.38 7.73
CA GLU A 177 -20.56 10.99 8.91
C GLU A 177 -19.67 10.32 9.96
N PHE A 178 -18.93 9.29 9.54
CA PHE A 178 -17.93 8.58 10.33
C PHE A 178 -16.91 7.89 9.43
N VAL A 179 -15.79 7.51 10.03
CA VAL A 179 -14.72 6.73 9.38
C VAL A 179 -14.43 5.50 10.22
N ASP A 180 -14.67 4.31 9.68
CA ASP A 180 -14.13 3.06 10.23
C ASP A 180 -12.82 2.72 9.50
N CYS A 181 -11.70 2.61 10.21
CA CYS A 181 -10.45 2.10 9.64
C CYS A 181 -10.17 0.70 10.19
N ILE A 182 -10.08 -0.28 9.29
CA ILE A 182 -9.85 -1.68 9.62
C ILE A 182 -8.38 -2.00 9.42
N GLU A 183 -7.67 -2.29 10.51
CA GLU A 183 -6.23 -2.55 10.51
C GLU A 183 -5.91 -3.92 11.11
N LEU A 184 -5.21 -4.75 10.34
CA LEU A 184 -4.91 -6.14 10.70
C LEU A 184 -3.83 -6.24 11.78
N VAL A 185 -2.82 -5.36 11.75
CA VAL A 185 -1.59 -5.49 12.53
C VAL A 185 -1.59 -4.46 13.65
N PRO A 186 -1.78 -4.84 14.93
CA PRO A 186 -1.86 -3.89 16.04
C PRO A 186 -0.63 -3.00 16.25
N ALA A 187 0.54 -3.43 15.75
CA ALA A 187 1.79 -2.68 15.83
C ALA A 187 1.81 -1.46 14.88
N VAL A 188 1.01 -1.47 13.80
CA VAL A 188 0.90 -0.37 12.84
C VAL A 188 0.28 0.89 13.49
N PRO A 189 -0.92 0.86 14.09
CA PRO A 189 -1.50 2.05 14.72
C PRO A 189 -0.75 2.45 15.99
N ARG A 190 -0.08 1.50 16.68
CA ARG A 190 0.85 1.85 17.76
C ARG A 190 2.01 2.71 17.28
N ALA A 191 2.42 2.61 16.02
CA ALA A 191 3.49 3.44 15.45
C ALA A 191 2.99 4.80 14.93
N ALA A 192 1.68 5.07 14.93
CA ALA A 192 1.10 6.28 14.36
C ALA A 192 1.66 7.58 14.96
N TYR A 193 2.01 7.60 16.25
CA TYR A 193 2.62 8.76 16.90
C TYR A 193 3.98 9.18 16.30
N LEU A 194 4.61 8.31 15.52
CA LEU A 194 5.83 8.61 14.78
C LEU A 194 5.56 9.36 13.47
N PHE A 195 4.31 9.57 13.06
CA PHE A 195 3.93 10.23 11.81
C PHE A 195 2.94 11.41 12.02
N PRO A 196 3.23 12.37 12.93
CA PRO A 196 2.32 13.48 13.21
C PRO A 196 2.07 14.39 12.00
N GLU A 197 3.03 14.48 11.06
CA GLU A 197 2.90 15.27 9.82
C GLU A 197 2.10 14.54 8.73
N VAL A 198 1.72 13.28 8.95
CA VAL A 198 0.96 12.47 7.99
C VAL A 198 -0.46 12.24 8.48
N ASN A 199 -0.61 11.81 9.74
CA ASN A 199 -1.92 11.47 10.28
C ASN A 199 -2.52 12.54 11.19
N HIS A 200 -1.75 13.56 11.59
CA HIS A 200 -2.25 14.68 12.40
C HIS A 200 -3.05 14.27 13.65
N GLY A 201 -2.74 13.12 14.24
CA GLY A 201 -3.46 12.63 15.43
C GLY A 201 -4.83 12.02 15.14
N VAL A 202 -5.07 11.51 13.92
CA VAL A 202 -6.34 10.93 13.45
C VAL A 202 -6.99 9.93 14.42
N LEU A 203 -6.20 9.23 15.23
CA LEU A 203 -6.70 8.24 16.19
C LEU A 203 -7.51 8.86 17.36
N ASP A 204 -7.35 10.17 17.60
CA ASP A 204 -8.05 10.90 18.65
C ASP A 204 -9.32 11.62 18.13
N GLU A 205 -9.60 11.54 16.83
CA GLU A 205 -10.73 12.22 16.19
C GLU A 205 -12.08 11.56 16.54
N PRO A 206 -13.09 12.30 17.01
CA PRO A 206 -14.37 11.71 17.45
C PRO A 206 -15.16 10.97 16.37
N ARG A 207 -14.97 11.34 15.10
CA ARG A 207 -15.61 10.71 13.93
C ARG A 207 -14.87 9.45 13.47
N TYR A 208 -13.70 9.17 14.03
CA TYR A 208 -12.80 8.13 13.57
C TYR A 208 -12.82 6.92 14.52
N ASN A 209 -12.94 5.74 13.96
CA ASN A 209 -13.01 4.48 14.69
C ASN A 209 -12.01 3.47 14.12
N LEU A 210 -10.94 3.20 14.86
CA LEU A 210 -9.97 2.18 14.51
C LEU A 210 -10.46 0.80 14.98
N ILE A 211 -10.60 -0.13 14.04
CA ILE A 211 -11.04 -1.50 14.26
C ILE A 211 -9.87 -2.45 13.98
N LEU A 212 -9.37 -3.12 15.02
CA LEU A 212 -8.35 -4.15 14.86
C LEU A 212 -8.99 -5.45 14.38
N ASN A 213 -8.96 -5.69 13.07
CA ASN A 213 -9.54 -6.87 12.42
C ASN A 213 -8.87 -7.09 11.06
N ASP A 214 -9.07 -8.28 10.50
CA ASP A 214 -8.78 -8.52 9.09
C ASP A 214 -9.83 -7.80 8.22
N GLY A 215 -9.38 -7.05 7.21
CA GLY A 215 -10.24 -6.26 6.32
C GLY A 215 -11.31 -7.09 5.64
N ARG A 216 -10.91 -8.25 5.10
CA ARG A 216 -11.83 -9.16 4.42
C ARG A 216 -12.82 -9.81 5.38
N ASN A 217 -12.34 -10.27 6.54
CA ASN A 217 -13.20 -10.80 7.60
C ASN A 217 -14.20 -9.76 8.10
N HIS A 218 -13.80 -8.50 8.26
CA HIS A 218 -14.70 -7.41 8.67
C HIS A 218 -15.85 -7.24 7.69
N VAL A 219 -15.55 -7.10 6.40
CA VAL A 219 -16.58 -6.94 5.35
C VAL A 219 -17.51 -8.16 5.30
N LEU A 220 -16.97 -9.37 5.48
CA LEU A 220 -17.74 -10.61 5.50
C LEU A 220 -18.81 -10.64 6.60
N VAL A 221 -18.48 -10.15 7.81
CA VAL A 221 -19.33 -10.35 9.01
C VAL A 221 -20.05 -9.09 9.48
N THR A 222 -19.63 -7.90 9.06
CA THR A 222 -20.27 -6.64 9.45
C THR A 222 -21.66 -6.52 8.83
N ASP A 223 -22.57 -5.86 9.54
CA ASP A 223 -23.88 -5.43 9.05
C ASP A 223 -23.88 -3.95 8.62
N LYS A 224 -22.76 -3.25 8.81
CA LYS A 224 -22.59 -1.86 8.36
C LYS A 224 -22.51 -1.79 6.84
N GLU A 225 -23.17 -0.76 6.31
CA GLU A 225 -23.05 -0.32 4.93
C GLU A 225 -22.27 1.01 4.90
N TYR A 226 -21.47 1.19 3.85
CA TYR A 226 -20.60 2.34 3.63
C TYR A 226 -20.96 3.02 2.29
N ASP A 227 -20.78 4.33 2.22
CA ASP A 227 -20.95 5.08 0.97
C ASP A 227 -19.62 5.24 0.22
N VAL A 228 -18.50 5.13 0.94
CA VAL A 228 -17.17 4.98 0.34
C VAL A 228 -16.42 3.85 1.03
N ILE A 229 -15.90 2.90 0.25
CA ILE A 229 -14.94 1.90 0.74
C ILE A 229 -13.60 2.12 0.04
N SER A 230 -12.56 2.39 0.82
CA SER A 230 -11.20 2.61 0.32
C SER A 230 -10.28 1.47 0.75
N ILE A 231 -9.69 0.77 -0.23
CA ILE A 231 -8.71 -0.29 0.01
C ILE A 231 -7.30 0.28 -0.04
N ASP A 232 -6.84 0.82 1.10
CA ASP A 232 -5.45 1.24 1.37
C ASP A 232 -4.63 0.08 1.96
N ALA A 233 -4.70 -1.06 1.29
CA ALA A 233 -3.95 -2.25 1.68
C ALA A 233 -2.63 -2.34 0.91
N THR A 234 -1.63 -2.98 1.51
CA THR A 234 -0.32 -3.16 0.87
C THR A 234 -0.37 -4.11 -0.34
N SER A 235 0.75 -4.19 -1.07
CA SER A 235 0.86 -4.86 -2.38
C SER A 235 0.30 -6.30 -2.35
N PRO A 236 -0.36 -6.78 -3.42
CA PRO A 236 -0.83 -8.17 -3.51
C PRO A 236 0.31 -9.20 -3.46
N LYS A 237 1.58 -8.74 -3.54
CA LYS A 237 2.79 -9.56 -3.37
C LYS A 237 3.16 -9.84 -1.92
N MET A 238 2.48 -9.21 -0.97
CA MET A 238 2.61 -9.58 0.43
C MET A 238 1.72 -10.78 0.75
N ALA A 239 2.23 -11.67 1.61
CA ALA A 239 1.50 -12.85 2.02
C ALA A 239 0.12 -12.47 2.60
N GLY A 240 -0.93 -13.13 2.11
CA GLY A 240 -2.32 -12.85 2.48
C GLY A 240 -2.99 -11.68 1.75
N ASN A 241 -2.23 -10.72 1.21
CA ASN A 241 -2.80 -9.53 0.58
C ASN A 241 -3.42 -9.77 -0.79
N GLY A 242 -2.95 -10.78 -1.55
CA GLY A 242 -3.56 -11.13 -2.84
C GLY A 242 -5.05 -11.47 -2.74
N SER A 243 -5.52 -11.89 -1.55
CA SER A 243 -6.93 -12.15 -1.27
C SER A 243 -7.82 -10.89 -1.24
N LEU A 244 -7.23 -9.70 -1.05
CA LEU A 244 -7.90 -8.40 -1.14
C LEU A 244 -8.00 -7.89 -2.59
N TYR A 245 -7.46 -8.65 -3.55
CA TYR A 245 -7.50 -8.37 -4.98
C TYR A 245 -8.27 -9.46 -5.75
N ALA A 246 -9.03 -10.29 -5.03
CA ALA A 246 -9.82 -11.39 -5.60
C ALA A 246 -11.26 -10.93 -5.88
N LEU A 247 -11.87 -11.49 -6.93
CA LEU A 247 -13.28 -11.32 -7.25
C LEU A 247 -14.17 -11.61 -6.03
N ASP A 248 -13.92 -12.71 -5.33
CA ASP A 248 -14.67 -13.12 -4.14
C ASP A 248 -14.68 -12.03 -3.04
N PHE A 249 -13.59 -11.25 -2.92
CA PHE A 249 -13.54 -10.13 -1.99
C PHE A 249 -14.31 -8.92 -2.52
N TYR A 250 -14.18 -8.59 -3.80
CA TYR A 250 -14.95 -7.50 -4.40
C TYR A 250 -16.46 -7.75 -4.38
N GLU A 251 -16.90 -9.01 -4.51
CA GLU A 251 -18.31 -9.39 -4.30
C GLU A 251 -18.78 -9.12 -2.87
N LEU A 252 -17.94 -9.37 -1.85
CA LEU A 252 -18.25 -8.99 -0.47
C LEU A 252 -18.35 -7.46 -0.31
N LEU A 253 -17.46 -6.70 -0.96
CA LEU A 253 -17.53 -5.23 -0.93
C LEU A 253 -18.83 -4.72 -1.56
N LYS A 254 -19.27 -5.34 -2.66
CA LYS A 254 -20.53 -5.00 -3.35
C LYS A 254 -21.75 -5.12 -2.42
N GLU A 255 -21.72 -6.03 -1.46
CA GLU A 255 -22.78 -6.20 -0.46
C GLU A 255 -22.70 -5.24 0.73
N ARG A 256 -21.62 -4.45 0.84
CA ARG A 256 -21.38 -3.50 1.94
C ARG A 256 -21.26 -2.05 1.49
N VAL A 257 -21.27 -1.80 0.19
CA VAL A 257 -21.35 -0.45 -0.38
C VAL A 257 -22.80 -0.13 -0.71
N SER A 258 -23.23 1.11 -0.41
CA SER A 258 -24.57 1.60 -0.72
C SER A 258 -24.83 1.69 -2.22
N GLU A 259 -26.09 1.88 -2.60
CA GLU A 259 -26.51 1.92 -4.00
C GLU A 259 -25.85 3.05 -4.82
N ASP A 260 -25.56 4.18 -4.18
CA ASP A 260 -24.87 5.34 -4.79
C ASP A 260 -23.42 5.44 -4.31
N GLY A 261 -22.92 4.39 -3.65
CA GLY A 261 -21.60 4.36 -3.05
C GLY A 261 -20.47 3.98 -4.02
N ILE A 262 -19.25 4.27 -3.59
CA ILE A 262 -18.02 4.08 -4.37
C ILE A 262 -17.08 3.14 -3.65
N VAL A 263 -16.47 2.22 -4.40
CA VAL A 263 -15.33 1.43 -3.95
C VAL A 263 -14.08 1.90 -4.69
N VAL A 264 -12.98 2.16 -3.97
CA VAL A 264 -11.70 2.53 -4.57
C VAL A 264 -10.59 1.54 -4.19
N GLN A 265 -9.91 0.99 -5.18
CA GLN A 265 -8.83 0.02 -5.03
C GLN A 265 -7.51 0.61 -5.51
N TRP A 266 -6.47 0.56 -4.69
CA TRP A 266 -5.11 0.91 -5.10
C TRP A 266 -4.55 -0.08 -6.11
N ILE A 267 -3.88 0.44 -7.14
CA ILE A 267 -3.16 -0.31 -8.18
C ILE A 267 -1.68 0.09 -8.17
N PRO A 268 -0.80 -0.73 -7.57
CA PRO A 268 0.63 -0.48 -7.56
C PRO A 268 1.29 -0.92 -8.87
N HIS A 269 1.00 -0.25 -9.98
CA HIS A 269 1.46 -0.65 -11.32
C HIS A 269 3.00 -0.67 -11.50
N HIS A 270 3.77 -0.18 -10.53
CA HIS A 270 5.24 -0.32 -10.49
C HIS A 270 5.71 -1.57 -9.72
N LEU A 271 4.83 -2.23 -8.95
CA LEU A 271 5.10 -3.44 -8.16
C LEU A 271 4.50 -4.71 -8.75
N ILE A 272 3.66 -4.59 -9.78
CA ILE A 272 3.02 -5.71 -10.46
C ILE A 272 3.12 -5.53 -11.97
N SER A 273 3.19 -6.64 -12.69
CA SER A 273 3.25 -6.67 -14.15
C SER A 273 1.95 -6.19 -14.80
N ASP A 274 1.99 -5.91 -16.11
CA ASP A 274 0.82 -5.55 -16.92
C ASP A 274 -0.28 -6.59 -16.88
N VAL A 275 0.07 -7.87 -16.96
CA VAL A 275 -0.88 -8.98 -16.82
C VAL A 275 -1.59 -8.96 -15.46
N GLU A 276 -0.89 -8.58 -14.39
CA GLU A 276 -1.44 -8.55 -13.05
C GLU A 276 -2.30 -7.31 -12.80
N VAL A 277 -1.95 -6.17 -13.41
CA VAL A 277 -2.83 -4.99 -13.47
C VAL A 277 -4.12 -5.35 -14.20
N MET A 278 -4.03 -5.92 -15.40
CA MET A 278 -5.20 -6.34 -16.19
C MET A 278 -6.07 -7.34 -15.44
N MET A 279 -5.47 -8.31 -14.76
CA MET A 279 -6.19 -9.31 -13.96
C MET A 279 -6.89 -8.69 -12.75
N THR A 280 -6.24 -7.72 -12.09
CA THR A 280 -6.84 -6.97 -10.98
C THR A 280 -8.05 -6.18 -11.46
N ALA A 281 -7.88 -5.41 -12.54
CA ALA A 281 -8.96 -4.63 -13.16
C ALA A 281 -10.12 -5.53 -13.61
N LYS A 282 -9.81 -6.65 -14.27
CA LYS A 282 -10.82 -7.64 -14.69
C LYS A 282 -11.63 -8.17 -13.52
N SER A 283 -10.96 -8.60 -12.45
CA SER A 283 -11.62 -9.14 -11.25
C SER A 283 -12.50 -8.08 -10.58
N PHE A 284 -12.03 -6.84 -10.54
CA PHE A 284 -12.80 -5.71 -10.00
C PHE A 284 -14.05 -5.42 -10.84
N MET A 285 -13.91 -5.36 -12.17
CA MET A 285 -15.01 -5.15 -13.12
C MET A 285 -16.08 -6.26 -13.05
N SER A 286 -15.66 -7.50 -12.79
CA SER A 286 -16.59 -8.62 -12.63
C SER A 286 -17.55 -8.43 -11.44
N ALA A 287 -17.15 -7.70 -10.39
CA ALA A 287 -18.02 -7.30 -9.29
C ALA A 287 -18.73 -5.94 -9.56
N PHE A 288 -17.99 -4.97 -10.11
CA PHE A 288 -18.45 -3.60 -10.39
C PHE A 288 -18.37 -3.31 -11.89
N PRO A 289 -19.44 -3.55 -12.67
CA PRO A 289 -19.44 -3.32 -14.13
C PRO A 289 -19.14 -1.86 -14.49
N HIS A 290 -19.56 -0.93 -13.63
CA HIS A 290 -19.26 0.48 -13.74
C HIS A 290 -17.94 0.79 -13.04
N ALA A 291 -16.84 0.54 -13.73
CA ALA A 291 -15.50 0.75 -13.21
C ALA A 291 -14.67 1.65 -14.13
N THR A 292 -13.86 2.50 -13.50
CA THR A 292 -12.94 3.42 -14.17
C THR A 292 -11.56 3.29 -13.56
N LEU A 293 -10.53 3.54 -14.38
CA LEU A 293 -9.12 3.55 -13.96
C LEU A 293 -8.61 4.99 -13.99
N TRP A 294 -7.86 5.36 -12.96
CA TRP A 294 -7.28 6.69 -12.80
C TRP A 294 -5.83 6.59 -12.37
N PHE A 295 -4.97 7.48 -12.85
CA PHE A 295 -3.68 7.75 -12.22
C PHE A 295 -3.89 8.48 -10.88
N SER A 296 -3.01 8.21 -9.91
CA SER A 296 -2.81 9.12 -8.80
C SER A 296 -2.19 10.44 -9.29
N PRO A 297 -2.31 11.54 -8.54
CA PRO A 297 -1.80 12.86 -8.95
C PRO A 297 -0.36 12.91 -9.48
N LEU A 298 0.59 12.24 -8.81
CA LEU A 298 1.99 12.18 -9.24
C LEU A 298 2.26 11.09 -10.31
N ARG A 299 1.20 10.39 -10.75
CA ARG A 299 1.21 9.29 -11.72
C ARG A 299 2.17 8.14 -11.35
N GLN A 300 2.50 8.01 -10.07
CA GLN A 300 3.33 6.91 -9.55
C GLN A 300 2.50 5.65 -9.23
N ASN A 301 1.19 5.84 -9.06
CA ASN A 301 0.22 4.81 -8.74
C ASN A 301 -1.01 4.98 -9.63
N ALA A 302 -1.89 3.99 -9.61
CA ALA A 302 -3.23 4.11 -10.17
C ALA A 302 -4.27 3.69 -9.13
N VAL A 303 -5.52 4.04 -9.37
CA VAL A 303 -6.68 3.59 -8.58
C VAL A 303 -7.79 3.13 -9.51
N LEU A 304 -8.45 2.04 -9.15
CA LEU A 304 -9.73 1.64 -9.74
C LEU A 304 -10.84 2.22 -8.89
N ILE A 305 -11.85 2.78 -9.53
CA ILE A 305 -13.06 3.30 -8.91
C ILE A 305 -14.23 2.50 -9.48
N GLY A 306 -15.03 1.90 -8.59
CA GLY A 306 -16.20 1.09 -8.95
C GLY A 306 -17.47 1.60 -8.30
N THR A 307 -18.55 1.60 -9.07
CA THR A 307 -19.90 2.02 -8.65
C THR A 307 -20.94 0.95 -9.01
N GLN A 308 -22.12 1.01 -8.37
CA GLN A 308 -23.25 0.12 -8.71
C GLN A 308 -24.02 0.60 -9.95
N LYS A 309 -23.95 1.91 -10.23
CA LYS A 309 -24.59 2.60 -11.36
C LYS A 309 -23.53 3.27 -12.22
N GLU A 310 -23.91 3.66 -13.43
CA GLU A 310 -23.07 4.47 -14.31
C GLU A 310 -22.56 5.71 -13.57
N LEU A 311 -21.27 5.97 -13.70
CA LEU A 311 -20.61 7.06 -12.98
C LEU A 311 -21.03 8.41 -13.60
N GLU A 312 -21.58 9.30 -12.78
CA GLU A 312 -21.82 10.70 -13.14
C GLU A 312 -21.03 11.62 -12.20
N ILE A 313 -20.18 12.47 -12.78
CA ILE A 313 -19.35 13.43 -12.05
C ILE A 313 -19.94 14.82 -12.24
N ASP A 314 -20.45 15.39 -11.14
CA ASP A 314 -20.95 16.77 -11.14
C ASP A 314 -19.77 17.75 -11.11
N TYR A 315 -19.51 18.39 -12.25
CA TYR A 315 -18.41 19.34 -12.40
C TYR A 315 -18.60 20.59 -11.52
N GLY A 316 -19.81 21.12 -11.43
CA GLY A 316 -20.11 22.28 -10.59
C GLY A 316 -19.87 22.00 -9.11
N ARG A 317 -20.19 20.78 -8.65
CA ARG A 317 -19.89 20.35 -7.28
C ARG A 317 -18.41 20.14 -7.03
N LEU A 318 -17.69 19.61 -8.01
CA LEU A 318 -16.23 19.50 -7.96
C LEU A 318 -15.58 20.88 -7.87
N GLU A 319 -16.00 21.84 -8.71
CA GLU A 319 -15.54 23.24 -8.64
C GLU A 319 -15.80 23.86 -7.26
N ALA A 320 -16.98 23.62 -6.69
CA ALA A 320 -17.33 24.10 -5.35
C ALA A 320 -16.44 23.50 -4.27
N ALA A 321 -16.11 22.20 -4.36
CA ALA A 321 -15.20 21.55 -3.42
C ALA A 321 -13.78 22.15 -3.45
N PHE A 322 -13.30 22.55 -4.63
CA PHE A 322 -12.01 23.25 -4.79
C PHE A 322 -12.01 24.69 -4.26
N GLN A 323 -13.16 25.24 -3.85
CA GLN A 323 -13.23 26.51 -3.12
C GLN A 323 -12.91 26.33 -1.62
N ASP A 324 -13.00 25.12 -1.09
CA ASP A 324 -12.56 24.81 0.26
C ASP A 324 -11.02 24.87 0.34
N GLN A 325 -10.52 25.71 1.24
CA GLN A 325 -9.09 25.91 1.41
C GLN A 325 -8.37 24.64 1.88
N VAL A 326 -8.99 23.85 2.77
CA VAL A 326 -8.40 22.63 3.32
C VAL A 326 -8.23 21.58 2.22
N ILE A 327 -9.27 21.39 1.41
CA ILE A 327 -9.22 20.45 0.27
C ILE A 327 -8.17 20.88 -0.75
N ARG A 328 -8.10 22.19 -1.06
CA ARG A 328 -7.10 22.72 -1.98
C ARG A 328 -5.68 22.50 -1.47
N GLU A 329 -5.39 22.82 -0.21
CA GLU A 329 -4.06 22.62 0.38
C GLU A 329 -3.66 21.13 0.41
N GLU A 330 -4.60 20.24 0.73
CA GLU A 330 -4.37 18.80 0.71
C GLU A 330 -3.98 18.29 -0.69
N LEU A 331 -4.65 18.78 -1.73
CA LEU A 331 -4.43 18.39 -3.12
C LEU A 331 -3.21 19.06 -3.77
N GLU A 332 -2.93 20.31 -3.44
CA GLU A 332 -1.75 21.04 -3.91
C GLU A 332 -0.45 20.38 -3.44
N SER A 333 -0.46 19.74 -2.26
CA SER A 333 0.69 18.99 -1.73
C SER A 333 1.12 17.81 -2.62
N VAL A 334 0.21 17.30 -3.46
CA VAL A 334 0.42 16.24 -4.45
C VAL A 334 0.22 16.74 -5.87
N ASN A 335 0.42 18.04 -6.11
CA ASN A 335 0.42 18.67 -7.42
C ASN A 335 -0.94 18.69 -8.16
N VAL A 336 -2.07 18.66 -7.44
CA VAL A 336 -3.39 18.94 -8.02
C VAL A 336 -3.79 20.37 -7.68
N ALA A 337 -3.76 21.26 -8.66
CA ALA A 337 -3.98 22.70 -8.46
C ALA A 337 -5.44 23.14 -8.67
N ASP A 338 -6.20 22.41 -9.48
CA ASP A 338 -7.52 22.83 -9.96
C ASP A 338 -8.39 21.60 -10.30
N PRO A 339 -9.72 21.78 -10.44
CA PRO A 339 -10.65 20.69 -10.80
C PRO A 339 -10.29 19.93 -12.07
N ILE A 340 -9.76 20.62 -13.08
CA ILE A 340 -9.39 19.99 -14.36
C ILE A 340 -8.10 19.17 -14.18
N GLY A 341 -7.16 19.62 -13.36
CA GLY A 341 -5.99 18.86 -12.94
C GLY A 341 -6.32 17.63 -12.10
N PHE A 342 -7.43 17.63 -11.36
CA PHE A 342 -7.95 16.42 -10.72
C PHE A 342 -8.51 15.45 -11.76
N LEU A 343 -9.38 15.95 -12.65
CA LEU A 343 -10.00 15.16 -13.71
C LEU A 343 -9.00 14.58 -14.71
N SER A 344 -7.84 15.22 -14.87
CA SER A 344 -6.78 14.74 -15.76
C SER A 344 -6.09 13.46 -15.28
N GLY A 345 -6.35 13.03 -14.04
CA GLY A 345 -5.99 11.71 -13.54
C GLY A 345 -6.79 10.58 -14.21
N PHE A 346 -7.93 10.84 -14.82
CA PHE A 346 -8.73 9.82 -15.49
C PHE A 346 -7.95 9.14 -16.63
N LEU A 347 -8.01 7.81 -16.67
CA LEU A 347 -7.37 7.00 -17.70
C LEU A 347 -8.36 6.32 -18.63
N MET A 348 -9.22 5.47 -18.06
CA MET A 348 -10.09 4.58 -18.83
C MET A 348 -11.47 4.54 -18.19
N GLY A 349 -12.48 4.69 -19.03
CA GLY A 349 -13.87 4.37 -18.73
C GLY A 349 -14.17 2.88 -18.90
N GLU A 350 -15.42 2.51 -18.68
CA GLU A 350 -15.88 1.12 -18.62
C GLU A 350 -15.55 0.33 -19.89
N ASP A 351 -15.88 0.88 -21.06
CA ASP A 351 -15.70 0.21 -22.35
C ASP A 351 -14.23 0.07 -22.74
N VAL A 352 -13.43 1.12 -22.51
CA VAL A 352 -11.99 1.11 -22.79
C VAL A 352 -11.27 0.20 -21.81
N LEU A 353 -11.65 0.20 -20.54
CA LEU A 353 -11.09 -0.70 -19.53
C LEU A 353 -11.43 -2.16 -19.86
N ALA A 354 -12.65 -2.45 -20.33
CA ALA A 354 -13.06 -3.78 -20.79
C ALA A 354 -12.21 -4.25 -21.98
N ALA A 355 -11.95 -3.36 -22.94
CA ALA A 355 -11.10 -3.65 -24.09
C ALA A 355 -9.62 -3.85 -23.68
N TYR A 356 -9.13 -3.07 -22.71
CA TYR A 356 -7.78 -3.15 -22.18
C TYR A 356 -7.53 -4.50 -21.49
N VAL A 357 -8.44 -4.96 -20.62
CA VAL A 357 -8.26 -6.24 -19.91
C VAL A 357 -8.51 -7.48 -20.79
N GLY A 358 -9.35 -7.33 -21.83
CA GLY A 358 -9.70 -8.40 -22.76
C GLY A 358 -10.26 -9.65 -22.06
N ASP A 359 -9.84 -10.83 -22.52
CA ASP A 359 -10.30 -12.14 -22.03
C ASP A 359 -9.43 -12.71 -20.89
N ILE A 360 -8.66 -11.87 -20.18
CA ILE A 360 -7.86 -12.33 -19.05
C ILE A 360 -8.80 -12.95 -17.97
N PRO A 361 -8.42 -14.06 -17.31
CA PRO A 361 -9.27 -14.63 -16.26
C PRO A 361 -9.23 -13.81 -14.98
N ASP A 362 -10.30 -13.90 -14.19
CA ASP A 362 -10.35 -13.32 -12.85
C ASP A 362 -9.35 -14.00 -11.88
N ASN A 363 -8.81 -13.20 -10.98
CA ASN A 363 -8.15 -13.65 -9.75
C ASN A 363 -9.24 -14.00 -8.73
N THR A 364 -9.27 -15.25 -8.26
CA THR A 364 -10.31 -15.78 -7.36
C THR A 364 -9.67 -16.53 -6.21
N ASP A 365 -10.42 -16.83 -5.15
CA ASP A 365 -9.92 -17.64 -4.03
C ASP A 365 -9.48 -19.05 -4.46
N ASN A 366 -10.17 -19.62 -5.46
CA ASN A 366 -9.86 -20.95 -5.99
C ASN A 366 -8.71 -20.92 -7.01
N ASN A 367 -8.41 -19.75 -7.58
CA ASN A 367 -7.29 -19.52 -8.48
C ASN A 367 -6.57 -18.19 -8.16
N PRO A 368 -5.87 -18.11 -7.01
CA PRO A 368 -5.31 -16.86 -6.49
C PRO A 368 -3.97 -16.53 -7.16
N VAL A 369 -4.01 -16.27 -8.47
CA VAL A 369 -2.81 -16.03 -9.28
C VAL A 369 -1.96 -14.90 -8.70
N LEU A 370 -2.58 -13.79 -8.28
CA LEU A 370 -1.86 -12.61 -7.80
C LEU A 370 -1.02 -12.86 -6.54
N GLU A 371 -1.43 -13.81 -5.69
CA GLU A 371 -0.72 -14.18 -4.47
C GLU A 371 0.51 -15.05 -4.76
N PHE A 372 0.44 -15.91 -5.77
CA PHE A 372 1.46 -16.92 -6.04
C PHE A 372 2.37 -16.62 -7.23
N THR A 373 2.10 -15.58 -8.02
CA THR A 373 3.07 -15.13 -9.02
C THR A 373 4.29 -14.49 -8.36
N PRO A 374 5.50 -14.71 -8.91
CA PRO A 374 6.73 -14.25 -8.28
C PRO A 374 6.76 -12.73 -8.10
N ALA A 375 7.19 -12.26 -6.93
CA ALA A 375 7.40 -10.85 -6.66
C ALA A 375 8.68 -10.32 -7.36
N MET A 376 8.69 -10.29 -8.70
CA MET A 376 9.86 -9.83 -9.47
C MET A 376 10.05 -8.31 -9.45
N ALA A 377 9.09 -7.55 -8.94
CA ALA A 377 9.20 -6.09 -8.79
C ALA A 377 10.47 -5.66 -8.04
N TYR A 378 10.98 -6.46 -7.09
CA TYR A 378 12.25 -6.17 -6.42
C TYR A 378 13.48 -6.09 -7.36
N PHE A 379 13.35 -6.55 -8.60
CA PHE A 379 14.40 -6.51 -9.62
C PHE A 379 13.97 -5.76 -10.89
N LEU A 380 12.67 -5.68 -11.16
CA LEU A 380 12.10 -5.22 -12.43
C LEU A 380 11.07 -4.07 -12.28
N ALA A 381 11.04 -3.38 -11.14
CA ALA A 381 10.07 -2.31 -10.88
C ALA A 381 9.99 -1.27 -12.01
N ASP A 382 11.13 -0.77 -12.51
CA ASP A 382 11.15 0.19 -13.62
C ASP A 382 10.60 -0.41 -14.93
N ALA A 383 10.84 -1.70 -15.18
CA ALA A 383 10.32 -2.38 -16.36
C ALA A 383 8.79 -2.55 -16.27
N TYR A 384 8.26 -2.89 -15.09
CA TYR A 384 6.82 -2.95 -14.85
C TYR A 384 6.18 -1.58 -14.96
N ARG A 385 6.77 -0.56 -14.33
CA ARG A 385 6.32 0.83 -14.44
C ARG A 385 6.25 1.26 -15.90
N LEU A 386 7.33 1.11 -16.66
CA LEU A 386 7.36 1.49 -18.08
C LEU A 386 6.29 0.76 -18.88
N ARG A 387 6.20 -0.57 -18.72
CA ARG A 387 5.24 -1.38 -19.47
C ARG A 387 3.79 -0.93 -19.20
N ASN A 388 3.42 -0.79 -17.93
CA ASN A 388 2.08 -0.35 -17.54
C ASN A 388 1.78 1.08 -18.01
N VAL A 389 2.72 2.02 -17.82
CA VAL A 389 2.51 3.43 -18.23
C VAL A 389 2.40 3.56 -19.75
N PHE A 390 3.12 2.76 -20.54
CA PHE A 390 2.91 2.70 -21.99
C PHE A 390 1.50 2.25 -22.34
N ASP A 391 1.04 1.14 -21.74
CA ASP A 391 -0.28 0.62 -22.03
C ASP A 391 -1.39 1.60 -21.58
N PHE A 392 -1.23 2.24 -20.42
CA PHE A 392 -2.16 3.28 -19.94
C PHE A 392 -2.20 4.50 -20.86
N ARG A 393 -1.04 4.98 -21.32
CA ARG A 393 -0.96 6.09 -22.27
C ARG A 393 -1.70 5.77 -23.56
N ASP A 394 -1.50 4.56 -24.09
CA ASP A 394 -2.01 4.16 -25.40
C ASP A 394 -3.52 3.89 -25.37
N ALA A 395 -4.07 3.45 -24.23
CA ALA A 395 -5.50 3.23 -24.06
C ALA A 395 -6.26 4.45 -23.50
N ARG A 396 -5.58 5.52 -23.05
CA ARG A 396 -6.22 6.65 -22.38
C ARG A 396 -7.36 7.28 -23.20
N GLU A 397 -8.44 7.69 -22.53
CA GLU A 397 -9.55 8.44 -23.13
C GLU A 397 -9.95 9.69 -22.31
N SER A 398 -10.76 10.57 -22.91
CA SER A 398 -11.21 11.80 -22.27
C SER A 398 -12.33 11.53 -21.27
N ILE A 399 -12.31 12.23 -20.13
CA ILE A 399 -13.31 12.14 -19.06
C ILE A 399 -14.66 12.80 -19.40
N LEU A 400 -14.73 13.61 -20.47
CA LEU A 400 -15.92 14.39 -20.84
C LEU A 400 -17.25 13.61 -20.82
N PRO A 401 -17.33 12.33 -21.28
CA PRO A 401 -18.58 11.58 -21.26
C PRO A 401 -19.20 11.38 -19.87
N TRP A 402 -18.39 11.45 -18.81
CA TRP A 402 -18.83 11.25 -17.42
C TRP A 402 -19.20 12.56 -16.71
N LEU A 403 -19.02 13.72 -17.35
CA LEU A 403 -19.25 15.01 -16.70
C LEU A 403 -20.67 15.53 -16.93
N VAL A 404 -21.31 15.94 -15.83
CA VAL A 404 -22.59 16.64 -15.82
C VAL A 404 -22.43 18.01 -15.16
N ASN A 405 -23.40 18.91 -15.38
CA ASN A 405 -23.44 20.24 -14.76
C ASN A 405 -22.16 21.08 -14.99
N MET A 406 -21.64 21.09 -16.23
CA MET A 406 -20.43 21.83 -16.61
C MET A 406 -20.64 23.36 -16.78
N GLY A 407 -21.86 23.86 -16.63
CA GLY A 407 -22.20 25.28 -16.80
C GLY A 407 -23.70 25.49 -16.99
N GLU A 408 -24.18 26.73 -16.83
CA GLU A 408 -25.59 27.08 -17.05
C GLU A 408 -25.87 27.44 -18.52
N THR A 409 -24.84 27.86 -19.25
CA THR A 409 -24.93 28.28 -20.65
C THR A 409 -24.11 27.38 -21.59
N GLU A 410 -24.48 27.32 -22.87
CA GLU A 410 -23.71 26.59 -23.89
C GLU A 410 -22.27 27.11 -24.02
N GLU A 411 -22.04 28.41 -23.77
CA GLU A 411 -20.71 29.02 -23.82
C GLU A 411 -19.82 28.56 -22.65
N GLU A 412 -20.37 28.48 -21.44
CA GLU A 412 -19.66 27.95 -20.27
C GLU A 412 -19.31 26.47 -20.45
N VAL A 413 -20.27 25.66 -20.92
CA VAL A 413 -20.04 24.23 -21.20
C VAL A 413 -18.94 24.05 -22.26
N ALA A 414 -18.96 24.85 -23.33
CA ALA A 414 -17.93 24.82 -24.36
C ALA A 414 -16.54 25.21 -23.82
N ALA A 415 -16.47 26.22 -22.94
CA ALA A 415 -15.22 26.67 -22.34
C ALA A 415 -14.61 25.60 -21.42
N VAL A 416 -15.43 24.94 -20.59
CA VAL A 416 -14.99 23.83 -19.73
C VAL A 416 -14.52 22.65 -20.59
N THR A 417 -15.27 22.32 -21.65
CA THR A 417 -14.91 21.26 -22.60
C THR A 417 -13.54 21.52 -23.24
N GLU A 418 -13.31 22.71 -23.79
CA GLU A 418 -12.03 23.09 -24.41
C GLU A 418 -10.88 23.04 -23.38
N ALA A 419 -11.11 23.48 -22.15
CA ALA A 419 -10.10 23.44 -21.10
C ALA A 419 -9.72 22.00 -20.71
N ILE A 420 -10.68 21.07 -20.66
CA ILE A 420 -10.44 19.66 -20.40
C ILE A 420 -9.68 19.01 -21.55
N GLU A 421 -10.07 19.25 -22.81
CA GLU A 421 -9.36 18.69 -23.97
C GLU A 421 -7.92 19.20 -24.05
N ARG A 422 -7.70 20.49 -23.76
CA ARG A 422 -6.36 21.08 -23.68
C ARG A 422 -5.53 20.44 -22.57
N ARG A 423 -6.08 20.27 -21.36
CA ARG A 423 -5.36 19.60 -20.26
C ARG A 423 -5.07 18.14 -20.60
N TYR A 424 -6.01 17.45 -21.22
CA TYR A 424 -5.84 16.08 -21.72
C TYR A 424 -4.61 16.02 -22.66
N GLU A 425 -4.55 16.88 -23.68
CA GLU A 425 -3.37 16.93 -24.57
C GLU A 425 -2.06 17.19 -23.79
N ALA A 426 -2.05 18.18 -22.88
CA ALA A 426 -0.89 18.49 -22.05
C ALA A 426 -0.41 17.29 -21.21
N VAL A 427 -1.32 16.57 -20.56
CA VAL A 427 -0.99 15.36 -19.78
C VAL A 427 -0.40 14.25 -20.67
N GLY A 428 -0.79 14.17 -21.94
CA GLY A 428 -0.17 13.25 -22.90
C GLY A 428 1.34 13.49 -23.04
N TYR A 429 1.75 14.75 -23.12
CA TYR A 429 3.16 15.13 -23.11
C TYR A 429 3.82 14.87 -21.74
N SER A 430 3.15 15.19 -20.63
CA SER A 430 3.66 14.87 -19.28
C SER A 430 3.97 13.38 -19.10
N ILE A 431 3.08 12.49 -19.57
CA ILE A 431 3.31 11.02 -19.49
C ILE A 431 4.51 10.61 -20.34
N ASN A 432 4.70 11.18 -21.54
CA ASN A 432 5.90 10.92 -22.34
C ASN A 432 7.18 11.40 -21.63
N GLY A 433 7.10 12.53 -20.92
CA GLY A 433 8.17 13.01 -20.05
C GLY A 433 8.49 12.04 -18.92
N ASP A 434 7.47 11.50 -18.25
CA ASP A 434 7.62 10.51 -17.16
C ASP A 434 8.32 9.23 -17.68
N ILE A 435 7.89 8.74 -18.85
CA ILE A 435 8.51 7.60 -19.55
C ILE A 435 9.99 7.88 -19.86
N ALA A 436 10.29 9.05 -20.45
CA ALA A 436 11.66 9.44 -20.79
C ALA A 436 12.54 9.55 -19.54
N LEU A 437 11.99 10.03 -18.42
CA LEU A 437 12.71 10.13 -17.15
C LEU A 437 13.12 8.75 -16.59
N VAL A 438 12.22 7.77 -16.64
CA VAL A 438 12.51 6.38 -16.22
C VAL A 438 13.54 5.73 -17.15
N LEU A 439 13.48 5.99 -18.46
CA LEU A 439 14.48 5.55 -19.43
C LEU A 439 15.86 6.23 -19.26
N GLY A 440 15.94 7.29 -18.46
CA GLY A 440 17.16 8.09 -18.26
C GLY A 440 17.41 9.14 -19.35
N GLU A 441 16.44 9.38 -20.24
CA GLU A 441 16.48 10.34 -21.34
C GLU A 441 16.11 11.75 -20.84
N ARG A 442 16.92 12.33 -19.95
CA ARG A 442 16.58 13.58 -19.24
C ARG A 442 16.28 14.77 -20.16
N GLU A 443 17.03 14.94 -21.25
CA GLU A 443 16.82 16.06 -22.19
C GLU A 443 15.44 15.96 -22.85
N ARG A 444 15.12 14.77 -23.37
CA ARG A 444 13.80 14.47 -23.93
C ARG A 444 12.69 14.65 -22.90
N ALA A 445 12.89 14.19 -21.67
CA ALA A 445 11.90 14.38 -20.61
C ALA A 445 11.58 15.87 -20.41
N VAL A 446 12.61 16.72 -20.33
CA VAL A 446 12.45 18.18 -20.20
C VAL A 446 11.75 18.78 -21.42
N GLU A 447 12.05 18.32 -22.64
CA GLU A 447 11.37 18.77 -23.85
C GLU A 447 9.86 18.46 -23.80
N GLU A 448 9.49 17.23 -23.47
CA GLU A 448 8.09 16.79 -23.34
C GLU A 448 7.36 17.58 -22.25
N TYR A 449 7.97 17.79 -21.08
CA TYR A 449 7.36 18.59 -20.02
C TYR A 449 7.17 20.07 -20.40
N ASN A 450 8.11 20.68 -21.14
CA ASN A 450 7.93 22.05 -21.63
C ASN A 450 6.84 22.14 -22.71
N GLN A 451 6.70 21.10 -23.54
CA GLN A 451 5.63 21.00 -24.51
C GLN A 451 4.26 20.92 -23.80
N ALA A 452 4.14 20.12 -22.73
CA ALA A 452 2.95 20.06 -21.89
C ALA A 452 2.56 21.47 -21.37
N LEU A 453 3.53 22.21 -20.83
CA LEU A 453 3.32 23.57 -20.30
C LEU A 453 3.00 24.62 -21.38
N THR A 454 3.40 24.36 -22.63
CA THR A 454 3.03 25.20 -23.78
C THR A 454 1.58 24.99 -24.17
N VAL A 455 1.08 23.75 -24.08
CA VAL A 455 -0.31 23.39 -24.35
C VAL A 455 -1.22 23.88 -23.21
N ASP A 456 -0.90 23.54 -21.97
CA ASP A 456 -1.61 24.02 -20.77
C ASP A 456 -0.61 24.50 -19.70
N PRO A 457 -0.47 25.83 -19.47
CA PRO A 457 0.41 26.37 -18.44
C PRO A 457 0.05 25.98 -17.00
N LEU A 458 -1.17 25.50 -16.76
CA LEU A 458 -1.63 25.06 -15.44
C LEU A 458 -1.30 23.57 -15.18
N GLU A 459 -0.81 22.84 -16.19
CA GLU A 459 -0.38 21.46 -16.02
C GLU A 459 0.75 21.32 -15.00
N LYS A 460 0.61 20.33 -14.13
CA LYS A 460 1.61 20.02 -13.11
C LYS A 460 2.39 18.77 -13.50
N ASN A 461 3.68 18.95 -13.72
CA ASN A 461 4.59 17.88 -14.10
C ASN A 461 5.89 17.98 -13.28
N TRP A 462 6.85 17.12 -13.60
CA TRP A 462 8.11 17.03 -12.86
C TRP A 462 8.88 18.37 -12.77
N LEU A 463 8.70 19.30 -13.72
CA LEU A 463 9.34 20.63 -13.68
C LEU A 463 8.62 21.63 -12.77
N THR A 464 7.31 21.47 -12.56
CA THR A 464 6.43 22.43 -11.86
C THR A 464 5.88 21.91 -10.55
N ALA A 465 6.28 20.70 -10.15
CA ALA A 465 5.94 20.07 -8.89
C ALA A 465 6.36 20.94 -7.70
N THR A 466 5.41 21.30 -6.84
CA THR A 466 5.63 22.07 -5.61
C THR A 466 6.20 21.21 -4.48
N SER A 467 6.01 19.89 -4.57
CA SER A 467 6.44 18.88 -3.61
C SER A 467 7.95 18.59 -3.69
N GLY A 468 8.82 19.54 -3.34
CA GLY A 468 10.22 19.32 -2.90
C GLY A 468 11.13 18.36 -3.70
N SER A 469 10.80 17.98 -4.93
CA SER A 469 11.54 16.98 -5.71
C SER A 469 12.69 17.65 -6.42
N GLU A 470 13.68 18.12 -5.66
CA GLU A 470 15.03 18.29 -6.20
C GLU A 470 15.53 16.90 -6.63
N ALA A 471 15.32 16.59 -7.91
CA ALA A 471 15.64 15.34 -8.58
C ALA A 471 14.84 14.10 -8.14
N PRO A 472 14.60 13.11 -9.04
CA PRO A 472 14.07 11.82 -8.62
C PRO A 472 15.01 11.23 -7.56
N ARG A 473 14.46 10.98 -6.36
CA ARG A 473 15.08 10.12 -5.35
C ARG A 473 15.08 8.71 -5.98
N ARG A 474 16.21 8.34 -6.57
CA ARG A 474 16.40 7.10 -7.34
C ARG A 474 16.80 5.94 -6.45
#